data_AF-A0A9P5XVY7-F1
#
_entry.id   AF-A0A9P5XVY7-F1
#
_cell.length_a   1.000
_cell.length_b   1.000
_cell.length_c   1.000
_cell.angle_alpha   90.00
_cell.angle_beta   90.00
_cell.angle_gamma   90.00
#
_symmetry.space_group_name_H-M   'P 1'
#
loop_
_entity.id
_entity.type
_entity.pdbx_description
1 polymer ?
#
loop_
_entity_poly.entity_id
_entity_poly.type
_entity_poly.pdbx_seq_one_letter_code
_entity_poly.pdbx_strand_id
1 'polypeptide(L)'
;MAKILLGCVAGAMPSKAVKAVRAILDFIYLAQYSTHDEETLQYMEDALQSWRVNRSFFTDSLPIRNHFNIPKFHSLIHYIQSIHYFGATDNYNSELFERLHIDFAKLGWRASNKRDEFPQMITCTSTFQY
;
A
#
# COMPACT_ATOMS: atom_id res chain seq x y z
N MET A 1 -5.26 7.14 7.34
CA MET A 1 -6.59 7.25 6.68
C MET A 1 -7.50 6.04 6.93
N ALA A 2 -6.97 4.81 7.03
CA ALA A 2 -7.81 3.61 7.10
C ALA A 2 -8.56 3.35 8.44
N LYS A 3 -8.17 4.01 9.55
CA LYS A 3 -8.82 3.84 10.86
C LYS A 3 -10.31 4.23 10.89
N ILE A 4 -10.73 5.14 10.03
CA ILE A 4 -12.13 5.62 9.96
C ILE A 4 -13.00 4.64 9.16
N LEU A 5 -12.41 3.93 8.20
CA LEU A 5 -13.13 3.03 7.29
C LEU A 5 -13.90 1.94 8.03
N LEU A 6 -13.28 1.32 9.04
CA LEU A 6 -13.91 0.23 9.79
C LEU A 6 -15.16 0.70 10.55
N GLY A 7 -15.13 1.91 11.11
CA GLY A 7 -16.28 2.52 11.79
C GLY A 7 -17.45 2.77 10.84
N CYS A 8 -17.18 3.26 9.63
CA CYS A 8 -18.21 3.44 8.59
C CYS A 8 -18.84 2.12 8.14
N VAL A 9 -18.03 1.07 8.07
CA VAL A 9 -18.44 -0.25 7.56
C VAL A 9 -19.21 -1.07 8.60
N ALA A 10 -18.87 -0.95 9.89
CA ALA A 10 -19.44 -1.77 10.95
C ALA A 10 -20.97 -1.62 11.11
N GLY A 11 -21.52 -0.44 10.83
CA GLY A 11 -22.97 -0.19 10.88
C GLY A 11 -23.70 -0.36 9.54
N ALA A 12 -22.96 -0.49 8.43
CA ALA A 12 -23.51 -0.47 7.08
C ALA A 12 -23.48 -1.83 6.37
N MET A 13 -22.68 -2.79 6.85
CA MET A 13 -22.49 -4.08 6.19
C MET A 13 -22.63 -5.28 7.14
N PRO A 14 -22.96 -6.48 6.62
CA PRO A 14 -23.00 -7.71 7.39
C PRO A 14 -21.65 -8.04 8.04
N SER A 15 -21.68 -8.75 9.15
CA SER A 15 -20.49 -9.10 9.95
C SER A 15 -19.36 -9.75 9.14
N LYS A 16 -19.70 -10.60 8.16
CA LYS A 16 -18.74 -11.23 7.26
C LYS A 16 -17.97 -10.21 6.40
N ALA A 17 -18.66 -9.21 5.88
CA ALA A 17 -18.04 -8.11 5.13
C ALA A 17 -17.12 -7.27 6.03
N VAL A 18 -17.59 -6.93 7.23
CA VAL A 18 -16.82 -6.17 8.22
C VAL A 18 -15.53 -6.91 8.60
N LYS A 19 -15.61 -8.23 8.83
CA LYS A 19 -14.45 -9.08 9.12
C LYS A 19 -13.45 -9.12 7.96
N ALA A 20 -13.93 -9.22 6.71
CA ALA A 20 -13.05 -9.19 5.55
C ALA A 20 -12.31 -7.85 5.40
N VAL A 21 -13.01 -6.73 5.60
CA VAL A 21 -12.40 -5.39 5.57
C VAL A 21 -11.39 -5.23 6.70
N ARG A 22 -11.77 -5.61 7.93
CA ARG A 22 -10.88 -5.57 9.09
C ARG A 22 -9.62 -6.39 8.86
N ALA A 23 -9.74 -7.63 8.36
CA ALA A 23 -8.60 -8.50 8.12
C ALA A 23 -7.57 -7.88 7.15
N ILE A 24 -8.02 -7.21 6.09
CA ILE A 24 -7.11 -6.49 5.18
C ILE A 24 -6.46 -5.29 5.87
N LEU A 25 -7.22 -4.54 6.67
CA LEU A 25 -6.67 -3.41 7.42
C LEU A 25 -5.62 -3.87 8.43
N ASP A 26 -5.90 -4.92 9.18
CA ASP A 26 -4.97 -5.50 10.15
C ASP A 26 -3.68 -5.94 9.44
N PHE A 27 -3.78 -6.62 8.29
CA PHE A 27 -2.61 -6.97 7.48
C PHE A 27 -1.80 -5.76 7.02
N ILE A 28 -2.46 -4.72 6.50
CA ILE A 28 -1.79 -3.50 6.02
C ILE A 28 -1.08 -2.79 7.18
N TYR A 29 -1.70 -2.74 8.36
CA TYR A 29 -1.09 -2.12 9.53
C TYR A 29 0.10 -2.91 10.04
N LEU A 30 0.02 -4.23 10.09
CA LEU A 30 1.13 -5.10 10.47
C LEU A 30 2.29 -4.96 9.49
N ALA A 31 2.03 -4.97 8.18
CA ALA A 31 3.07 -4.82 7.15
C ALA A 31 3.85 -3.50 7.26
N GLN A 32 3.28 -2.47 7.89
CA GLN A 32 3.90 -1.15 8.10
C GLN A 32 4.78 -1.09 9.36
N TYR A 33 4.90 -2.18 10.12
CA TYR A 33 5.77 -2.19 11.30
C TYR A 33 7.24 -2.08 10.86
N SER A 34 8.02 -1.30 11.61
CA SER A 34 9.45 -1.13 11.36
C SER A 34 10.27 -2.37 11.75
N THR A 35 9.68 -3.26 12.54
CA THR A 35 10.31 -4.50 13.01
C THR A 35 9.28 -5.61 13.11
N HIS A 36 9.71 -6.82 12.77
CA HIS A 36 8.90 -8.03 12.86
C HIS A 36 9.59 -9.10 13.68
N ASP A 37 8.79 -9.88 14.37
CA ASP A 37 9.12 -11.10 15.09
C ASP A 37 8.17 -12.22 14.67
N GLU A 38 8.37 -13.43 15.18
CA GLU A 38 7.54 -14.58 14.80
C GLU A 38 6.05 -14.37 15.16
N GLU A 39 5.76 -13.66 16.24
CA GLU A 39 4.40 -13.37 16.69
C GLU A 39 3.67 -12.43 15.72
N THR A 40 4.31 -11.31 15.34
CA THR A 40 3.76 -10.36 14.39
C THR A 40 3.60 -10.95 12.99
N LEU A 41 4.50 -11.85 12.58
CA LEU A 41 4.36 -12.60 11.33
C LEU A 41 3.19 -13.59 11.39
N GLN A 42 2.98 -14.26 12.53
CA GLN A 42 1.80 -15.11 12.73
C GLN A 42 0.51 -14.28 12.65
N TYR A 43 0.47 -13.08 13.23
CA TYR A 43 -0.67 -12.17 13.09
C TYR A 43 -0.95 -11.77 11.63
N MET A 44 0.10 -11.62 10.81
CA MET A 44 -0.07 -11.35 9.38
C MET A 44 -0.70 -12.55 8.64
N GLU A 45 -0.26 -13.78 8.93
CA GLU A 45 -0.85 -14.98 8.34
C GLU A 45 -2.31 -15.14 8.77
N ASP A 46 -2.61 -14.94 10.05
CA ASP A 46 -3.97 -15.01 10.60
C ASP A 46 -4.90 -13.98 9.95
N ALA A 47 -4.39 -12.77 9.68
CA ALA A 47 -5.11 -11.73 8.95
C ALA A 47 -5.37 -12.16 7.48
N LEU A 48 -4.40 -12.77 6.79
CA LEU A 48 -4.61 -13.28 5.43
C LEU A 48 -5.63 -14.41 5.39
N GLN A 49 -5.58 -15.34 6.34
CA GLN A 49 -6.55 -16.44 6.44
C GLN A 49 -7.96 -15.90 6.74
N SER A 50 -8.06 -14.95 7.66
CA SER A 50 -9.30 -14.25 7.96
C SER A 50 -9.88 -13.55 6.74
N TRP A 51 -9.04 -12.91 5.92
CA TRP A 51 -9.51 -12.32 4.66
C TRP A 51 -9.99 -13.39 3.66
N ARG A 52 -9.23 -14.47 3.47
CA ARG A 52 -9.57 -15.56 2.52
C ARG A 52 -10.92 -16.20 2.82
N VAL A 53 -11.25 -16.42 4.09
CA VAL A 53 -12.54 -16.99 4.51
C VAL A 53 -13.70 -16.01 4.28
N ASN A 54 -13.48 -14.74 4.62
CA ASN A 54 -14.55 -13.74 4.63
C ASN A 54 -14.77 -13.05 3.26
N ARG A 55 -13.77 -13.04 2.36
CA ARG A 55 -13.86 -12.36 1.04
C ARG A 55 -14.97 -12.90 0.13
N SER A 56 -15.41 -14.14 0.35
CA SER A 56 -16.52 -14.78 -0.38
C SER A 56 -17.81 -13.95 -0.33
N PHE A 57 -17.99 -13.13 0.71
CA PHE A 57 -19.10 -12.19 0.76
C PHE A 57 -19.15 -11.25 -0.46
N PHE A 58 -17.99 -10.76 -0.92
CA PHE A 58 -17.86 -9.83 -2.03
C PHE A 58 -17.85 -10.48 -3.42
N THR A 59 -17.87 -11.81 -3.49
CA THR A 59 -18.07 -12.56 -4.74
C THR A 59 -19.48 -13.13 -4.83
N ASP A 60 -19.95 -13.73 -3.74
CA ASP A 60 -21.16 -14.57 -3.76
C ASP A 60 -22.40 -13.80 -3.33
N SER A 61 -22.29 -12.96 -2.28
CA SER A 61 -23.43 -12.26 -1.68
C SER A 61 -23.64 -10.87 -2.27
N LEU A 62 -22.57 -10.18 -2.67
CA LEU A 62 -22.61 -8.97 -3.47
C LEU A 62 -21.82 -9.23 -4.75
N PRO A 63 -22.46 -9.45 -5.91
CA PRO A 63 -21.77 -9.75 -7.16
C PRO A 63 -21.17 -8.46 -7.77
N ILE A 64 -20.44 -7.68 -6.96
CA ILE A 64 -19.63 -6.55 -7.47
C ILE A 64 -18.52 -7.10 -8.37
N ARG A 65 -17.98 -8.28 -8.04
CA ARG A 65 -16.88 -8.90 -8.79
C ARG A 65 -16.90 -10.42 -8.70
N ASN A 66 -16.58 -11.07 -9.82
CA ASN A 66 -16.55 -12.53 -9.91
C ASN A 66 -15.31 -13.16 -9.23
N HIS A 67 -14.21 -12.40 -9.10
CA HIS A 67 -12.96 -12.91 -8.54
C HIS A 67 -12.08 -11.80 -7.95
N PHE A 68 -11.12 -12.20 -7.12
CA PHE A 68 -10.08 -11.35 -6.53
C PHE A 68 -8.69 -11.57 -7.13
N ASN A 69 -8.60 -11.97 -8.40
CA ASN A 69 -7.35 -12.11 -9.16
C ASN A 69 -6.74 -10.73 -9.51
N ILE A 70 -6.50 -9.91 -8.49
CA ILE A 70 -5.82 -8.62 -8.61
C ILE A 70 -4.37 -8.84 -8.18
N PRO A 71 -3.38 -8.34 -8.95
CA PRO A 71 -1.97 -8.45 -8.57
C PRO A 71 -1.70 -8.00 -7.13
N LYS A 72 -2.38 -6.94 -6.66
CA LYS A 72 -2.28 -6.43 -5.29
C LYS A 72 -2.76 -7.40 -4.21
N PHE A 73 -3.77 -8.22 -4.47
CA PHE A 73 -4.19 -9.25 -3.50
C PHE A 73 -3.28 -10.48 -3.57
N HIS A 74 -2.81 -10.83 -4.76
CA HIS A 74 -1.85 -11.92 -4.92
C HIS A 74 -0.52 -11.60 -4.23
N SER A 75 -0.04 -10.36 -4.33
CA SER A 75 1.22 -9.93 -3.71
C SER A 75 1.22 -10.12 -2.19
N LEU A 76 0.08 -9.97 -1.51
CA LEU A 76 -0.01 -10.09 -0.05
C LEU A 76 0.48 -11.46 0.46
N ILE A 77 0.33 -12.51 -0.35
CA ILE A 77 0.78 -13.87 -0.02
C ILE A 77 2.31 -13.92 0.13
N HIS A 78 3.03 -13.06 -0.60
CA HIS A 78 4.49 -13.05 -0.64
C HIS A 78 5.11 -12.11 0.39
N TYR A 79 4.33 -11.32 1.12
CA TYR A 79 4.86 -10.33 2.07
C TYR A 79 5.59 -11.00 3.24
N ILE A 80 5.01 -12.04 3.84
CA ILE A 80 5.62 -12.73 4.99
C ILE A 80 6.98 -13.32 4.59
N GLN A 81 7.02 -14.03 3.46
CA GLN A 81 8.27 -14.57 2.91
C GLN A 81 9.28 -13.45 2.55
N SER A 82 8.81 -12.33 2.00
CA SER A 82 9.67 -11.18 1.69
C SER A 82 10.24 -10.55 2.96
N ILE A 83 9.45 -10.45 4.03
CA ILE A 83 9.91 -9.91 5.32
C ILE A 83 10.97 -10.82 5.93
N HIS A 84 10.81 -12.14 5.84
CA HIS A 84 11.86 -13.07 6.30
C HIS A 84 13.19 -12.91 5.55
N TYR A 85 13.15 -12.67 4.24
CA TYR A 85 14.38 -12.58 3.42
C TYR A 85 15.01 -11.19 3.38
N PHE A 86 14.20 -10.15 3.44
CA PHE A 86 14.63 -8.78 3.16
C PHE A 86 14.41 -7.80 4.33
N GLY A 87 13.75 -8.24 5.41
CA GLY A 87 13.44 -7.40 6.56
C GLY A 87 12.14 -6.59 6.39
N ALA A 88 11.95 -5.59 7.24
CA ALA A 88 10.74 -4.77 7.26
C ALA A 88 10.52 -4.01 5.94
N THR A 89 9.27 -3.67 5.65
CA THR A 89 8.88 -3.11 4.34
C THR A 89 9.14 -1.62 4.19
N ASP A 90 9.45 -0.93 5.29
CA ASP A 90 9.71 0.52 5.35
C ASP A 90 10.86 0.98 4.45
N ASN A 91 11.88 0.13 4.28
CA ASN A 91 13.05 0.42 3.43
C ASN A 91 12.81 0.23 1.92
N TYR A 92 11.65 -0.28 1.51
CA TYR A 92 11.37 -0.66 0.12
C TYR A 92 10.24 0.14 -0.53
N ASN A 93 9.78 1.21 0.13
CA ASN A 93 8.73 2.06 -0.45
C ASN A 93 9.29 3.03 -1.50
N SER A 94 8.42 3.48 -2.41
CA SER A 94 8.80 4.45 -3.45
C SER A 94 8.62 5.90 -3.00
N GLU A 95 8.29 6.16 -1.73
CA GLU A 95 7.94 7.50 -1.25
C GLU A 95 9.11 8.48 -1.38
N LEU A 96 10.32 8.00 -1.09
CA LEU A 96 11.55 8.78 -1.27
C LEU A 96 11.72 9.19 -2.74
N PHE A 97 11.62 8.23 -3.66
CA PHE A 97 11.77 8.50 -5.10
C PHE A 97 10.67 9.41 -5.63
N GLU A 98 9.43 9.24 -5.17
CA GLU A 98 8.33 10.15 -5.53
C GLU A 98 8.53 11.56 -5.00
N ARG A 99 9.09 11.72 -3.80
CA ARG A 99 9.45 13.04 -3.27
C ARG A 99 10.53 13.69 -4.12
N LEU A 100 11.59 12.95 -4.44
CA LEU A 100 12.66 13.42 -5.31
C LEU A 100 12.14 13.75 -6.72
N HIS A 101 11.16 13.01 -7.23
CA HIS A 101 10.54 13.25 -8.53
C HIS A 101 9.79 14.60 -8.59
N ILE A 102 9.21 15.05 -7.47
CA ILE A 102 8.63 16.40 -7.37
C ILE A 102 9.72 17.46 -7.56
N ASP A 103 10.79 17.35 -6.79
CA ASP A 103 11.84 18.38 -6.75
C ASP A 103 12.67 18.38 -8.04
N PHE A 104 13.05 17.20 -8.53
CA PHE A 104 13.95 17.08 -9.68
C PHE A 104 13.26 17.07 -11.05
N ALA A 105 12.01 16.62 -11.16
CA ALA A 105 11.30 16.66 -12.43
C ALA A 105 10.21 17.73 -12.46
N LYS A 106 9.27 17.71 -11.50
CA LYS A 106 8.08 18.57 -11.62
C LYS A 106 8.40 20.05 -11.45
N LEU A 107 9.23 20.43 -10.48
CA LEU A 107 9.63 21.82 -10.29
C LEU A 107 10.50 22.32 -11.44
N GLY A 108 11.52 21.55 -11.83
CA GLY A 108 12.36 21.88 -12.99
C GLY A 108 11.54 22.03 -14.28
N TRP A 109 10.61 21.12 -14.54
CA TRP A 109 9.72 21.20 -15.71
C TRP A 109 8.82 22.44 -15.68
N ARG A 110 8.29 22.81 -14.51
CA ARG A 110 7.46 24.02 -14.35
C ARG A 110 8.25 25.30 -14.54
N ALA A 111 9.53 25.32 -14.15
CA ALA A 111 10.42 26.46 -14.29
C ALA A 111 11.05 26.59 -15.69
N SER A 112 11.02 25.53 -16.51
CA SER A 112 11.56 25.57 -17.86
C SER A 112 10.63 26.29 -18.84
N ASN A 113 11.21 26.76 -19.94
CA ASN A 113 10.43 27.30 -21.06
C ASN A 113 9.83 26.20 -21.97
N LYS A 114 10.05 24.91 -21.63
CA LYS A 114 9.60 23.71 -22.37
C LYS A 114 10.15 23.57 -23.79
N ARG A 115 11.29 24.20 -24.08
CA ARG A 115 12.03 24.07 -25.34
C ARG A 115 13.49 23.74 -25.01
N ASP A 116 13.93 22.53 -25.33
CA ASP A 116 15.24 22.03 -24.88
C ASP A 116 15.35 22.15 -23.34
N GLU A 117 14.39 21.50 -22.69
CA GLU A 117 14.11 21.65 -21.26
C GLU A 117 15.14 20.93 -20.37
N PHE A 118 15.79 19.89 -20.87
CA PHE A 118 16.65 19.03 -20.04
C PHE A 118 17.83 19.81 -19.42
N PRO A 119 18.59 20.62 -20.18
CA PRO A 119 19.62 21.50 -19.60
C PRO A 119 19.04 22.52 -18.59
N GLN A 120 17.83 23.02 -18.85
CA GLN A 120 17.16 23.99 -17.99
C GLN A 120 16.71 23.36 -16.67
N MET A 121 16.20 22.12 -16.72
CA MET A 121 15.79 21.37 -15.54
C MET A 121 16.99 21.07 -14.63
N ILE A 122 18.15 20.68 -15.20
CA ILE A 122 19.39 20.45 -14.44
C ILE A 122 19.90 21.75 -13.80
N THR A 123 19.83 22.87 -14.51
CA THR A 123 20.25 24.18 -13.98
C THR A 123 19.30 24.65 -12.86
N CYS A 124 18.02 24.35 -13.00
CA CYS A 124 17.01 24.72 -12.01
C CYS A 124 17.20 23.94 -10.70
N THR A 125 17.48 22.64 -10.78
CA THR A 125 17.66 21.78 -9.59
C THR A 125 18.91 22.11 -8.77
N SER A 126 19.99 22.57 -9.41
CA SER A 126 21.19 23.05 -8.69
C SER A 126 20.98 24.37 -7.95
N THR A 127 19.97 25.16 -8.36
CA THR A 127 19.64 26.44 -7.71
C THR A 127 18.83 26.25 -6.42
N PHE A 128 18.16 25.10 -6.25
CA PHE A 128 17.34 24.79 -5.08
C PHE A 128 18.08 24.05 -3.95
N GLN A 129 19.37 23.76 -4.12
CA GLN A 129 20.19 23.03 -3.13
C GLN A 129 20.99 23.95 -2.18
N TYR A 130 20.73 25.26 -2.18
CA TYR A 130 21.36 26.25 -1.29
C TYR A 130 20.31 27.09 -0.55
#